data_AF-A0A3D8IB83-F1
#
_entry.id   AF-A0A3D8IB83-F1
#
_cell.length_a   1.000
_cell.length_b   1.000
_cell.length_c   1.000
_cell.angle_alpha   90.00
_cell.angle_beta   90.00
_cell.angle_gamma   90.00
#
_symmetry.space_group_name_H-M   'P 1'
#
loop_
_entity.id
_entity.type
_entity.pdbx_description
1 polymer ?
#
loop_
_entity_poly.entity_id
_entity_poly.type
_entity_poly.pdbx_seq_one_letter_code
_entity_poly.pdbx_strand_id
1 'polypeptide(L)'
;MLGIHAWNNERPKNQCSSYNVYSSIRVMTQNRQISKSSSLIRLFNTLNTPLLLDDKSFCAFDETNCCTEKSEAVILNPHSYTISYFNLIDFLLAKGGKWDYEIPFNCANIIVESEYDFDFLIPNVKAIKEIIEEYCVAMRLTKSPPPKEVIKETPTPSIYLVTATHRIHSHLAYKLGSAMILNSKSLWGYIRMPYVLSYIKETHRKEIADYEARVAKNPSLKLPPLESYTDYKQALKEKECFTYKLGKALITANSVRGGGESLLILPFFKKCVS
;
A
#
# COMPACT_ATOMS: atom_id res chain seq x y z
N MET A 1 3.49 -17.91 -27.21
CA MET A 1 2.70 -17.80 -25.97
C MET A 1 3.64 -17.35 -24.86
N LEU A 2 3.23 -16.41 -24.01
CA LEU A 2 4.05 -15.87 -22.92
C LEU A 2 3.69 -16.48 -21.56
N GLY A 3 2.42 -16.81 -21.34
CA GLY A 3 1.97 -17.41 -20.09
C GLY A 3 0.50 -17.77 -20.05
N ILE A 4 0.12 -18.44 -18.97
CA ILE A 4 -1.22 -18.99 -18.73
C ILE A 4 -1.70 -18.47 -17.37
N HIS A 5 -2.85 -17.81 -17.36
CA HIS A 5 -3.50 -17.36 -16.13
C HIS A 5 -4.54 -18.38 -15.68
N ALA A 6 -4.42 -18.84 -14.43
CA ALA A 6 -5.27 -19.89 -13.90
C ALA A 6 -5.69 -19.59 -12.46
N TRP A 7 -6.87 -20.10 -12.08
CA TRP A 7 -7.32 -20.11 -10.69
C TRP A 7 -8.33 -21.20 -10.39
N ASN A 8 -7.86 -22.24 -9.70
CA ASN A 8 -8.73 -23.28 -9.17
C ASN A 8 -9.38 -22.79 -7.87
N ASN A 9 -10.57 -22.20 -7.98
CA ASN A 9 -11.35 -21.76 -6.83
C ASN A 9 -12.05 -22.95 -6.15
N GLU A 10 -11.25 -23.86 -5.59
CA GLU A 10 -11.72 -25.04 -4.87
C GLU A 10 -11.31 -24.96 -3.40
N ARG A 11 -12.13 -25.55 -2.52
CA ARG A 11 -11.79 -25.66 -1.08
C ARG A 11 -11.25 -27.07 -0.83
N PRO A 12 -10.00 -27.22 -0.37
CA PRO A 12 -9.43 -28.55 -0.18
C PRO A 12 -10.17 -29.25 0.96
N LYS A 13 -10.59 -30.51 0.72
CA LYS A 13 -11.31 -31.32 1.72
C LYS A 13 -10.41 -31.71 2.91
N ASN A 14 -9.10 -31.79 2.68
CA ASN A 14 -8.09 -32.12 3.68
C ASN A 14 -7.24 -30.88 4.01
N GLN A 15 -6.65 -30.81 5.21
CA GLN A 15 -5.67 -29.78 5.57
C GLN A 15 -4.39 -29.94 4.73
N CYS A 16 -4.37 -29.34 3.56
CA CYS A 16 -3.22 -29.25 2.68
C CYS A 16 -2.97 -27.78 2.30
N SER A 17 -1.72 -27.47 1.96
CA SER A 17 -1.32 -26.13 1.57
C SER A 17 -2.01 -25.72 0.28
N SER A 18 -2.55 -24.49 0.22
CA SER A 18 -3.09 -23.90 -1.01
C SER A 18 -2.06 -23.76 -2.13
N TYR A 19 -0.78 -23.86 -1.81
CA TYR A 19 0.35 -23.81 -2.75
C TYR A 19 0.72 -25.18 -3.33
N ASN A 20 0.11 -26.28 -2.89
CA ASN A 20 0.35 -27.59 -3.50
C ASN A 20 -0.14 -27.61 -4.95
N VAL A 21 0.38 -28.53 -5.76
CA VAL A 21 -0.19 -28.80 -7.09
C VAL A 21 -1.54 -29.46 -6.95
N TYR A 22 -2.57 -28.97 -7.63
CA TYR A 22 -3.91 -29.57 -7.59
C TYR A 22 -4.41 -30.06 -8.96
N SER A 23 -3.90 -29.45 -10.04
CA SER A 23 -4.27 -29.77 -11.42
C SER A 23 -3.12 -29.36 -12.35
N SER A 24 -3.16 -29.81 -13.59
CA SER A 24 -2.23 -29.41 -14.64
C SER A 24 -2.94 -29.12 -15.96
N ILE A 25 -2.36 -28.21 -16.72
CA ILE A 25 -2.77 -27.90 -18.09
C ILE A 25 -1.60 -28.20 -19.03
N ARG A 26 -1.92 -28.83 -20.15
CA ARG A 26 -0.99 -29.12 -21.22
C ARG A 26 -1.28 -28.25 -22.43
N VAL A 27 -0.24 -27.66 -22.99
CA VAL A 27 -0.30 -26.94 -24.27
C VAL A 27 0.61 -27.64 -25.26
N MET A 28 0.03 -28.04 -26.38
CA MET A 28 0.68 -28.78 -27.46
C MET A 28 0.70 -27.93 -28.72
N THR A 29 1.78 -28.07 -29.47
CA THR A 29 2.04 -27.49 -30.79
C THR A 29 2.51 -28.63 -31.70
N GLN A 30 2.75 -28.37 -32.98
CA GLN A 30 3.23 -29.42 -33.89
C GLN A 30 4.56 -30.06 -33.44
N ASN A 31 5.44 -29.29 -32.79
CA ASN A 31 6.82 -29.71 -32.49
C ASN A 31 7.16 -29.75 -30.99
N ARG A 32 6.28 -29.21 -30.13
CA ARG A 32 6.55 -29.07 -28.68
C ARG A 32 5.29 -29.26 -27.86
N GLN A 33 5.50 -29.76 -26.65
CA GLN A 33 4.49 -29.87 -25.60
C GLN A 33 5.05 -29.29 -24.31
N ILE A 34 4.23 -28.51 -23.63
CA ILE A 34 4.50 -28.03 -22.28
C ILE A 34 3.34 -28.40 -21.36
N SER A 35 3.64 -28.65 -20.09
CA SER A 35 2.65 -28.84 -19.05
C SER A 35 3.01 -27.97 -17.85
N LYS A 36 2.02 -27.20 -17.39
CA LYS A 36 2.12 -26.31 -16.23
C LYS A 36 1.14 -26.77 -15.17
N SER A 37 1.61 -26.77 -13.94
CA SER A 37 0.82 -27.08 -12.75
C SER A 37 0.09 -25.83 -12.26
N SER A 38 -1.06 -26.02 -11.64
CA SER A 38 -1.75 -24.95 -10.92
C SER A 38 -2.10 -25.40 -9.50
N SER A 39 -1.98 -24.45 -8.56
CA SER A 39 -2.42 -24.59 -7.19
C SER A 39 -3.81 -23.97 -6.99
N LEU A 40 -4.23 -23.75 -5.75
CA LEU A 40 -5.51 -23.10 -5.42
C LEU A 40 -5.41 -21.57 -5.36
N ILE A 41 -4.20 -21.03 -5.46
CA ILE A 41 -4.00 -19.59 -5.56
C ILE A 41 -4.22 -19.14 -7.00
N ARG A 42 -4.66 -17.90 -7.17
CA ARG A 42 -4.67 -17.27 -8.48
C ARG A 42 -3.23 -16.99 -8.91
N LEU A 43 -2.82 -17.52 -10.05
CA LEU A 43 -1.43 -17.45 -10.52
C LEU A 43 -1.35 -17.21 -12.01
N PHE A 44 -0.28 -16.54 -12.40
CA PHE A 44 0.12 -16.36 -13.80
C PHE A 44 1.37 -17.21 -14.03
N ASN A 45 1.20 -18.34 -14.72
CA ASN A 45 2.29 -19.23 -15.09
C ASN A 45 3.03 -18.64 -16.29
N THR A 46 4.26 -18.16 -16.10
CA THR A 46 5.10 -17.76 -17.24
C THR A 46 5.68 -19.00 -17.91
N LEU A 47 6.00 -18.91 -19.21
CA LEU A 47 6.69 -20.00 -19.88
C LEU A 47 8.20 -19.86 -19.72
N ASN A 48 8.85 -20.95 -19.29
CA ASN A 48 10.30 -20.97 -19.15
C ASN A 48 10.97 -21.21 -20.50
N THR A 49 10.29 -21.92 -21.40
CA THR A 49 10.75 -22.10 -22.78
C THR A 49 9.82 -21.39 -23.77
N PRO A 50 10.37 -20.72 -24.80
CA PRO A 50 9.55 -20.13 -25.84
C PRO A 50 8.69 -21.18 -26.56
N LEU A 51 7.38 -20.93 -26.59
CA LEU A 51 6.41 -21.75 -27.30
C LEU A 51 5.75 -20.94 -28.42
N LEU A 52 6.10 -21.26 -29.66
CA LEU A 52 5.46 -20.70 -30.86
C LEU A 52 4.18 -21.48 -31.14
N LEU A 53 3.06 -20.75 -31.22
CA LEU A 53 1.77 -21.35 -31.56
C LEU A 53 1.63 -21.43 -33.08
N ASP A 54 1.05 -22.52 -33.54
CA ASP A 54 0.76 -22.88 -34.92
C ASP A 54 -0.72 -23.29 -35.07
N ASP A 55 -1.16 -23.58 -36.30
CA ASP A 55 -2.54 -23.96 -36.58
C ASP A 55 -2.95 -25.32 -35.98
N LYS A 56 -1.97 -26.10 -35.49
CA LYS A 56 -2.18 -27.38 -34.80
C LYS A 56 -2.11 -27.25 -33.29
N SER A 57 -2.01 -26.02 -32.77
CA SER A 57 -1.82 -25.78 -31.36
C SER A 57 -3.13 -25.94 -30.59
N PHE A 58 -3.08 -26.69 -29.50
CA PHE A 58 -4.24 -26.90 -28.64
C PHE A 58 -3.83 -27.02 -27.18
N CYS A 59 -4.74 -26.65 -26.28
CA CYS A 59 -4.58 -26.82 -24.85
C CYS A 59 -5.62 -27.80 -24.30
N ALA A 60 -5.21 -28.62 -23.33
CA ALA A 60 -6.08 -29.59 -22.70
C ALA A 60 -5.74 -29.75 -21.22
N PHE A 61 -6.72 -30.21 -20.44
CA PHE A 61 -6.47 -30.72 -19.09
C PHE A 61 -5.47 -31.87 -19.14
N ASP A 62 -4.47 -31.85 -18.27
CA ASP A 62 -3.43 -32.88 -18.26
C ASP A 62 -3.71 -33.94 -17.20
N GLU A 63 -4.29 -35.06 -17.64
CA GLU A 63 -4.62 -36.22 -16.79
C GLU A 63 -3.38 -37.02 -16.34
N THR A 64 -2.25 -36.86 -17.02
CA THR A 64 -1.05 -37.63 -16.66
C THR A 64 -0.32 -37.02 -15.47
N ASN A 65 -0.75 -35.83 -15.00
CA ASN A 65 -0.17 -35.13 -13.86
C ASN A 65 1.35 -34.93 -13.98
N CYS A 66 1.85 -34.86 -15.22
CA CYS A 66 3.27 -34.67 -15.52
C CYS A 66 3.56 -33.20 -15.75
N CYS A 67 4.43 -32.62 -14.93
CA CYS A 67 4.87 -31.24 -15.06
C CYS A 67 6.17 -31.20 -15.89
N THR A 68 6.16 -30.56 -17.05
CA THR A 68 7.37 -30.45 -17.91
C THR A 68 8.19 -29.21 -17.61
N GLU A 69 7.57 -28.18 -17.03
CA GLU A 69 8.22 -26.94 -16.63
C GLU A 69 7.80 -26.51 -15.24
N LYS A 70 8.73 -25.92 -14.48
CA LYS A 70 8.40 -25.32 -13.18
C LYS A 70 7.28 -24.29 -13.33
N SER A 71 6.36 -24.31 -12.37
CA SER A 71 5.24 -23.38 -12.25
C SER A 71 5.46 -22.48 -11.04
N GLU A 72 5.13 -21.19 -11.14
CA GLU A 72 5.42 -20.19 -10.13
C GLU A 72 4.57 -20.38 -8.87
N ALA A 73 5.20 -20.27 -7.71
CA ALA A 73 4.53 -20.40 -6.41
C ALA A 73 3.72 -21.71 -6.25
N VAL A 74 4.17 -22.79 -6.91
CA VAL A 74 3.61 -24.14 -6.75
C VAL A 74 4.64 -25.06 -6.11
N ILE A 75 4.23 -25.78 -5.05
CA ILE A 75 5.02 -26.81 -4.38
C ILE A 75 4.65 -28.16 -5.00
N LEU A 76 5.59 -28.74 -5.75
CA LEU A 76 5.43 -30.05 -6.39
C LEU A 76 5.38 -31.15 -5.32
N ASN A 77 4.19 -31.70 -5.09
CA ASN A 77 3.95 -32.83 -4.22
C ASN A 77 3.25 -33.94 -5.04
N PRO A 78 3.85 -35.14 -5.21
CA PRO A 78 3.33 -36.19 -6.09
C PRO A 78 1.91 -36.67 -5.77
N HIS A 79 1.44 -36.47 -4.54
CA HIS A 79 0.12 -36.92 -4.07
C HIS A 79 -0.96 -35.83 -4.08
N SER A 80 -0.73 -34.68 -4.72
CA SER A 80 -1.59 -33.50 -4.57
C SER A 80 -2.53 -33.21 -5.75
N TYR A 81 -2.42 -33.93 -6.88
CA TYR A 81 -3.32 -33.79 -8.02
C TYR A 81 -4.72 -34.35 -7.72
N THR A 82 -5.54 -33.59 -6.99
CA THR A 82 -6.84 -34.03 -6.51
C THR A 82 -8.01 -33.49 -7.33
N ILE A 83 -7.77 -32.62 -8.31
CA ILE A 83 -8.82 -31.95 -9.09
C ILE A 83 -8.85 -32.50 -10.51
N SER A 84 -10.04 -32.89 -10.98
CA SER A 84 -10.27 -33.44 -12.33
C SER A 84 -10.55 -32.37 -13.39
N TYR A 85 -10.18 -31.11 -13.11
CA TYR A 85 -10.39 -29.98 -14.00
C TYR A 85 -9.26 -28.95 -13.79
N PHE A 86 -9.14 -28.04 -14.75
CA PHE A 86 -8.24 -26.89 -14.66
C PHE A 86 -9.00 -25.62 -15.03
N ASN A 87 -9.09 -24.68 -14.10
CA ASN A 87 -9.77 -23.41 -14.35
C ASN A 87 -8.83 -22.42 -15.02
N LEU A 88 -8.95 -22.35 -16.34
CA LEU A 88 -8.29 -21.37 -17.19
C LEU A 88 -9.04 -20.02 -17.12
N ILE A 89 -8.29 -18.94 -16.94
CA ILE A 89 -8.83 -17.57 -17.02
C ILE A 89 -8.52 -16.98 -18.40
N ASP A 90 -7.23 -16.88 -18.75
CA ASP A 90 -6.76 -16.28 -19.98
C ASP A 90 -5.36 -16.78 -20.38
N PHE A 91 -4.99 -16.50 -21.63
CA PHE A 91 -3.64 -16.68 -22.14
C PHE A 91 -3.03 -15.34 -22.49
N LEU A 92 -1.76 -15.15 -22.14
CA LEU A 92 -1.00 -14.00 -22.63
C LEU A 92 -0.26 -14.41 -23.91
N LEU A 93 -0.65 -13.81 -25.02
CA LEU A 93 -0.07 -14.04 -26.34
C LEU A 93 0.63 -12.78 -26.83
N ALA A 94 1.79 -12.96 -27.46
CA ALA A 94 2.49 -11.92 -28.18
C ALA A 94 2.56 -12.30 -29.66
N LYS A 95 2.36 -11.33 -30.56
CA LYS A 95 2.38 -11.51 -32.01
C LYS A 95 3.28 -10.44 -32.64
N GLY A 96 4.37 -10.86 -33.28
CA GLY A 96 5.38 -9.95 -33.86
C GLY A 96 6.21 -9.24 -32.78
N GLY A 97 7.38 -8.70 -33.14
CA GLY A 97 8.28 -7.97 -32.23
C GLY A 97 9.62 -8.67 -31.94
N LYS A 98 10.67 -7.88 -31.63
CA LYS A 98 11.90 -8.36 -30.98
C LYS A 98 11.62 -8.41 -29.48
N TRP A 99 11.64 -9.60 -28.89
CA TRP A 99 11.34 -9.80 -27.46
C TRP A 99 12.58 -10.13 -26.64
N ASP A 100 13.73 -10.23 -27.29
CA ASP A 100 15.05 -10.31 -26.67
C ASP A 100 15.47 -8.90 -26.24
N TYR A 101 14.88 -8.42 -25.14
CA TYR A 101 15.42 -7.25 -24.45
C TYR A 101 16.42 -7.77 -23.42
N GLU A 102 17.70 -7.74 -23.78
CA GLU A 102 18.73 -7.71 -22.75
C GLU A 102 18.48 -6.44 -21.95
N ILE A 103 18.04 -6.55 -20.70
CA ILE A 103 18.00 -5.39 -19.80
C ILE A 103 19.47 -5.05 -19.54
N PRO A 104 20.01 -3.96 -20.10
CA PRO A 104 21.40 -3.63 -19.89
C PRO A 104 21.56 -3.30 -18.40
N PHE A 105 22.39 -4.06 -17.69
CA PHE A 105 22.69 -3.82 -16.27
C PHE A 105 23.29 -2.42 -16.03
N ASN A 106 23.73 -1.74 -17.10
CA ASN A 106 24.23 -0.38 -17.08
C ASN A 106 23.15 0.59 -17.57
N CYS A 107 22.24 0.98 -16.67
CA CYS A 107 21.09 1.85 -16.94
C CYS A 107 21.46 3.31 -17.32
N ALA A 108 22.74 3.66 -17.42
CA ALA A 108 23.17 5.04 -17.57
C ALA A 108 22.85 5.67 -18.93
N ASN A 109 22.63 4.88 -19.99
CA ASN A 109 22.46 5.37 -21.37
C ASN A 109 21.35 4.64 -22.16
N ILE A 110 20.24 4.28 -21.50
CA ILE A 110 19.09 3.70 -22.21
C ILE A 110 18.39 4.80 -22.99
N ILE A 111 18.43 4.71 -24.32
CA ILE A 111 17.63 5.56 -25.21
C ILE A 111 16.23 4.93 -25.26
N VAL A 112 15.29 5.51 -24.54
CA VAL A 112 13.87 5.11 -24.57
C VAL A 112 13.24 5.75 -25.80
N GLU A 113 12.59 4.95 -26.65
CA GLU A 113 11.83 5.49 -27.79
C GLU A 113 10.70 6.39 -27.26
N SER A 114 10.40 7.48 -27.96
CA SER A 114 9.46 8.51 -27.47
C SER A 114 8.04 7.99 -27.20
N GLU A 115 7.64 6.88 -27.81
CA GLU A 115 6.34 6.23 -27.55
C GLU A 115 6.29 5.52 -26.18
N TYR A 116 7.44 5.20 -25.60
CA TYR A 116 7.59 4.52 -24.32
C TYR A 116 8.24 5.41 -23.24
N ASP A 117 8.35 6.72 -23.48
CA ASP A 117 8.80 7.69 -22.49
C ASP A 117 7.67 7.99 -21.49
N PHE A 118 7.81 7.47 -20.28
CA PHE A 118 6.88 7.66 -19.18
C PHE A 118 7.49 8.50 -18.04
N ASP A 119 8.48 9.35 -18.31
CA ASP A 119 9.15 10.16 -17.29
C ASP A 119 8.17 11.07 -16.52
N PHE A 120 7.07 11.47 -17.14
CA PHE A 120 6.00 12.23 -16.49
C PHE A 120 5.30 11.47 -15.35
N LEU A 121 5.35 10.13 -15.34
CA LEU A 121 4.84 9.29 -14.25
C LEU A 121 5.83 9.21 -13.08
N ILE A 122 7.11 9.51 -13.33
CA ILE A 122 8.14 9.51 -12.31
C ILE A 122 8.03 10.86 -11.57
N PRO A 123 7.58 10.87 -10.30
CA PRO A 123 7.52 12.11 -9.56
C PRO A 123 8.93 12.67 -9.37
N ASN A 124 9.06 14.00 -9.28
CA ASN A 124 10.35 14.67 -9.18
C ASN A 124 11.21 14.09 -8.04
N VAL A 125 12.14 13.20 -8.42
CA VAL A 125 12.91 12.38 -7.48
C VAL A 125 13.79 13.26 -6.60
N LYS A 126 14.29 14.38 -7.15
CA LYS A 126 15.07 15.37 -6.41
C LYS A 126 14.24 16.02 -5.31
N ALA A 127 13.03 16.44 -5.62
CA ALA A 127 12.12 17.01 -4.63
C ALA A 127 11.73 16.00 -3.54
N ILE A 128 11.45 14.74 -3.92
CA ILE A 128 11.16 13.68 -2.94
C ILE A 128 12.37 13.41 -2.04
N LYS A 129 13.57 13.37 -2.61
CA LYS A 129 14.82 13.19 -1.85
C LYS A 129 15.02 14.31 -0.84
N GLU A 130 14.85 15.57 -1.25
CA GLU A 130 14.98 16.74 -0.37
C GLU A 130 13.97 16.66 0.80
N ILE A 131 12.71 16.27 0.53
CA ILE A 131 11.68 16.08 1.57
C ILE A 131 12.04 14.95 2.54
N ILE A 132 12.58 13.83 2.04
CA ILE A 132 12.99 12.69 2.87
C ILE A 132 14.20 13.09 3.74
N GLU A 133 15.16 13.82 3.19
CA GLU A 133 16.33 14.30 3.92
C GLU A 133 15.94 15.29 5.01
N GLU A 134 15.06 16.25 4.70
CA GLU A 134 14.50 17.19 5.68
C GLU A 134 13.77 16.45 6.81
N TYR A 135 12.93 15.47 6.47
CA TYR A 135 12.23 14.64 7.44
C TYR A 135 13.20 13.83 8.32
N CYS A 136 14.21 13.20 7.73
CA CYS A 136 15.23 12.43 8.46
C CYS A 136 16.04 13.30 9.42
N VAL A 137 16.36 14.54 9.02
CA VAL A 137 17.02 15.54 9.88
C VAL A 137 16.09 15.96 11.02
N ALA A 138 14.83 16.29 10.73
CA ALA A 138 13.83 16.67 11.74
C ALA A 138 13.59 15.56 12.77
N MET A 139 13.63 14.30 12.33
CA MET A 139 13.44 13.10 13.16
C MET A 139 14.74 12.59 13.79
N ARG A 140 15.90 13.23 13.55
CA ARG A 140 17.24 12.84 14.04
C ARG A 140 17.67 11.42 13.64
N LEU A 141 17.20 10.94 12.49
CA LEU A 141 17.49 9.59 11.99
C LEU A 141 18.87 9.46 11.34
N THR A 142 19.57 10.58 11.09
CA THR A 142 20.96 10.62 10.58
C THR A 142 21.77 11.72 11.28
N LYS A 143 23.11 11.61 11.27
CA LYS A 143 23.99 12.71 11.72
C LYS A 143 23.98 13.82 10.67
N SER A 144 23.66 15.04 11.11
CA SER A 144 23.57 16.23 10.25
C SER A 144 24.89 16.50 9.51
N PRO A 145 24.85 16.89 8.22
CA PRO A 145 26.04 17.41 7.52
C PRO A 145 26.52 18.71 8.19
N PRO A 146 27.82 19.08 8.03
CA PRO A 146 28.36 20.28 8.64
C PRO A 146 27.64 21.53 8.12
N PRO A 147 27.32 22.51 8.98
CA PRO A 147 26.53 23.68 8.58
C PRO A 147 27.28 24.51 7.54
N LYS A 148 26.62 24.86 6.43
CA LYS A 148 27.02 26.04 5.65
C LYS A 148 26.61 27.26 6.45
N GLU A 149 27.55 28.19 6.63
CA GLU A 149 27.35 29.42 7.40
C GLU A 149 26.15 30.21 6.85
N VAL A 150 25.03 30.11 7.56
CA VAL A 150 23.91 31.04 7.48
C VAL A 150 23.82 31.70 8.85
N ILE A 151 23.76 33.02 8.78
CA ILE A 151 23.77 34.02 9.84
C ILE A 151 23.09 33.53 11.12
N LYS A 152 23.79 33.72 12.25
CA LYS A 152 23.35 33.40 13.60
C LYS A 152 22.03 34.12 13.93
N GLU A 153 20.92 33.41 13.82
CA GLU A 153 19.78 33.67 14.68
C GLU A 153 19.87 32.72 15.87
N THR A 154 20.08 33.30 17.05
CA THR A 154 20.09 32.60 18.33
C THR A 154 18.84 31.72 18.47
N PRO A 155 18.95 30.45 18.92
CA PRO A 155 17.79 29.63 19.16
C PRO A 155 17.07 30.15 20.40
N THR A 156 16.06 30.98 20.18
CA THR A 156 15.06 31.30 21.20
C THR A 156 14.21 30.06 21.45
N PRO A 157 14.00 29.65 22.72
CA PRO A 157 13.24 28.44 23.05
C PRO A 157 11.80 28.56 22.55
N SER A 158 11.31 27.49 21.89
CA SER A 158 10.02 27.35 21.21
C SER A 158 8.78 27.38 22.12
N ILE A 159 8.83 28.12 23.23
CA ILE A 159 7.73 28.26 24.20
C ILE A 159 6.75 29.37 23.78
N TYR A 160 7.14 30.25 22.87
CA TYR A 160 6.28 31.32 22.33
C TYR A 160 5.77 30.93 20.93
N LEU A 161 4.49 30.50 20.85
CA LEU A 161 3.59 30.45 19.66
C LEU A 161 2.64 29.24 19.64
N VAL A 162 2.34 28.62 20.79
CA VAL A 162 1.15 27.76 20.85
C VAL A 162 -0.08 28.68 20.79
N THR A 163 -0.82 28.66 19.68
CA THR A 163 -2.07 29.39 19.51
C THR A 163 -3.27 28.48 19.79
N ALA A 164 -4.46 29.03 20.04
CA ALA A 164 -5.68 28.22 20.16
C ALA A 164 -5.97 27.45 18.86
N THR A 165 -5.70 28.07 17.71
CA THR A 165 -5.81 27.43 16.40
C THR A 165 -4.89 26.21 16.31
N HIS A 166 -3.62 26.36 16.71
CA HIS A 166 -2.67 25.24 16.74
C HIS A 166 -3.15 24.09 17.64
N ARG A 167 -3.73 24.42 18.81
CA ARG A 167 -4.28 23.41 19.73
C ARG A 167 -5.49 22.67 19.14
N ILE A 168 -6.32 23.36 18.37
CA ILE A 168 -7.46 22.73 17.68
C ILE A 168 -7.00 21.86 16.51
N HIS A 169 -6.00 22.30 15.75
CA HIS A 169 -5.39 21.47 14.69
C HIS A 169 -4.66 20.25 15.24
N SER A 170 -4.10 20.38 16.45
CA SER A 170 -3.49 19.27 17.19
C SER A 170 -4.50 18.29 17.78
N HIS A 171 -5.79 18.63 17.80
CA HIS A 171 -6.84 17.76 18.32
C HIS A 171 -7.05 16.53 17.43
N LEU A 172 -7.31 15.37 18.05
CA LEU A 172 -7.48 14.10 17.35
C LEU A 172 -8.48 14.18 16.19
N ALA A 173 -9.63 14.84 16.40
CA ALA A 173 -10.66 14.99 15.37
C ALA A 173 -10.12 15.70 14.13
N TYR A 174 -9.33 16.76 14.29
CA TYR A 174 -8.76 17.50 13.16
C TYR A 174 -7.72 16.67 12.41
N LYS A 175 -6.83 15.96 13.15
CA LYS A 175 -5.83 15.04 12.57
C LYS A 175 -6.49 13.93 11.75
N LEU A 176 -7.54 13.30 12.30
CA LEU A 176 -8.27 12.22 11.62
C LEU A 176 -9.02 12.74 10.39
N GLY A 177 -9.77 13.83 10.50
CA GLY A 177 -10.49 14.40 9.37
C GLY A 177 -9.56 14.85 8.23
N SER A 178 -8.42 15.44 8.57
CA SER A 178 -7.40 15.83 7.59
C SER A 178 -6.86 14.61 6.84
N ALA A 179 -6.52 13.55 7.59
CA ALA A 179 -6.06 12.31 6.99
C ALA A 179 -7.11 11.67 6.08
N MET A 180 -8.39 11.70 6.45
CA MET A 180 -9.48 11.18 5.63
C MET A 180 -9.59 11.95 4.31
N ILE A 181 -9.55 13.28 4.33
CA ILE A 181 -9.63 14.13 3.12
C ILE A 181 -8.43 13.91 2.19
N LEU A 182 -7.22 13.79 2.75
CA LEU A 182 -6.03 13.56 1.95
C LEU A 182 -6.03 12.17 1.30
N ASN A 183 -6.51 11.16 2.01
CA ASN A 183 -6.51 9.78 1.53
C ASN A 183 -7.73 9.44 0.65
N SER A 184 -8.80 10.23 0.65
CA SER A 184 -9.98 9.98 -0.19
C SER A 184 -9.79 10.34 -1.66
N LYS A 185 -8.66 10.97 -2.04
CA LYS A 185 -8.39 11.43 -3.41
C LYS A 185 -7.94 10.34 -4.38
N SER A 186 -7.66 9.12 -3.90
CA SER A 186 -7.24 8.01 -4.75
C SER A 186 -7.70 6.66 -4.21
N LEU A 187 -7.85 5.68 -5.10
CA LEU A 187 -8.23 4.30 -4.73
C LEU A 187 -7.21 3.68 -3.76
N TRP A 188 -5.91 3.87 -4.02
CA TRP A 188 -4.84 3.45 -3.12
C TRP A 188 -4.87 4.19 -1.77
N GLY A 189 -5.27 5.45 -1.77
CA GLY A 189 -5.50 6.24 -0.56
C GLY A 189 -6.59 5.63 0.33
N TYR A 190 -7.70 5.18 -0.25
CA TYR A 190 -8.75 4.46 0.49
C TYR A 190 -8.27 3.15 1.09
N ILE A 191 -7.48 2.36 0.35
CA ILE A 191 -6.95 1.07 0.84
C ILE A 191 -6.03 1.28 2.04
N ARG A 192 -5.16 2.30 2.02
CA ARG A 192 -4.24 2.58 3.14
C ARG A 192 -4.87 3.35 4.31
N MET A 193 -6.02 3.99 4.09
CA MET A 193 -6.66 4.89 5.07
C MET A 193 -6.89 4.24 6.44
N PRO A 194 -7.38 2.99 6.58
CA PRO A 194 -7.58 2.36 7.89
C PRO A 194 -6.28 2.29 8.72
N TYR A 195 -5.15 2.01 8.07
CA TYR A 195 -3.83 1.95 8.72
C TYR A 195 -3.36 3.33 9.16
N VAL A 196 -3.53 4.34 8.32
CA VAL A 196 -3.18 5.74 8.64
C VAL A 196 -3.98 6.25 9.83
N LEU A 197 -5.28 5.99 9.87
CA LEU A 197 -6.15 6.40 10.98
C LEU A 197 -5.80 5.69 12.29
N SER A 198 -5.50 4.40 12.22
CA SER A 198 -5.02 3.62 13.38
C SER A 198 -3.71 4.20 13.93
N TYR A 199 -2.75 4.47 13.06
CA TYR A 199 -1.47 5.08 13.43
C TYR A 199 -1.64 6.45 14.10
N ILE A 200 -2.46 7.34 13.52
CA ILE A 200 -2.73 8.67 14.10
C ILE A 200 -3.33 8.55 15.49
N LYS A 201 -4.29 7.64 15.69
CA LYS A 201 -4.91 7.41 16.99
C LYS A 201 -3.89 6.96 18.04
N GLU A 202 -3.04 6.00 17.68
CA GLU A 202 -2.02 5.45 18.58
C GLU A 202 -0.95 6.50 18.93
N THR A 203 -0.44 7.23 17.93
CA THR A 203 0.54 8.29 18.13
C THR A 203 -0.02 9.41 19.00
N HIS A 204 -1.27 9.83 18.78
CA HIS A 204 -1.90 10.85 19.60
C HIS A 204 -2.07 10.42 21.06
N ARG A 205 -2.37 9.15 21.32
CA ARG A 205 -2.43 8.59 22.67
C ARG A 205 -1.08 8.70 23.38
N LYS A 206 0.01 8.38 22.67
CA LYS A 206 1.38 8.52 23.18
C LYS A 206 1.74 9.98 23.46
N GLU A 207 1.42 10.90 22.53
CA GLU A 207 1.64 12.34 22.72
C GLU A 207 0.98 12.88 24.00
N ILE A 208 -0.26 12.44 24.29
CA ILE A 208 -0.99 12.82 25.50
C ILE A 208 -0.28 12.26 26.75
N ALA A 209 0.06 10.96 26.75
CA ALA A 209 0.74 10.33 27.87
C ALA A 209 2.10 10.98 28.16
N ASP A 210 2.89 11.29 27.12
CA ASP A 210 4.17 11.98 27.25
C ASP A 210 4.01 13.42 27.76
N TYR A 211 2.96 14.12 27.33
CA TYR A 211 2.61 15.44 27.86
C TYR A 211 2.24 15.38 29.35
N GLU A 212 1.37 14.46 29.74
CA GLU A 212 0.98 14.26 31.14
C GLU A 212 2.20 13.91 32.01
N ALA A 213 3.08 13.02 31.54
CA ALA A 213 4.31 12.67 32.23
C ALA A 213 5.27 13.87 32.40
N ARG A 214 5.35 14.77 31.41
CA ARG A 214 6.14 16.01 31.49
C ARG A 214 5.53 17.01 32.48
N VAL A 215 4.20 17.19 32.46
CA VAL A 215 3.50 18.08 33.40
C VAL A 215 3.58 17.54 34.83
N ALA A 216 3.53 16.21 35.02
CA ALA A 216 3.71 15.58 36.33
C ALA A 216 5.12 15.84 36.91
N LYS A 217 6.15 15.82 36.05
CA LYS A 217 7.53 16.14 36.44
C LYS A 217 7.75 17.64 36.64
N ASN A 218 7.07 18.48 35.88
CA ASN A 218 7.16 19.93 35.98
C ASN A 218 5.77 20.59 35.75
N PRO A 219 5.04 20.94 36.83
CA PRO A 219 3.70 21.52 36.73
C PRO A 219 3.63 22.84 35.95
N SER A 220 4.75 23.59 35.84
CA SER A 220 4.82 24.84 35.07
C SER A 220 4.64 24.64 33.55
N LEU A 221 4.79 23.40 33.05
CA LEU A 221 4.58 23.06 31.64
C LEU A 221 3.10 22.90 31.27
N LYS A 222 2.18 23.00 32.24
CA LYS A 222 0.75 22.87 31.97
C LYS A 222 0.28 24.02 31.09
N LEU A 223 -0.25 23.68 29.92
CA LEU A 223 -0.83 24.65 29.00
C LEU A 223 -2.04 25.35 29.64
N PRO A 224 -2.18 26.68 29.46
CA PRO A 224 -3.33 27.40 30.01
C PRO A 224 -4.64 26.99 29.30
N PRO A 225 -5.82 27.32 29.86
CA PRO A 225 -7.13 27.01 29.27
C PRO A 225 -7.26 27.55 27.84
N LEU A 226 -8.01 26.88 26.96
CA LEU A 226 -8.09 27.26 25.54
C LEU A 226 -8.67 28.67 25.33
N GLU A 227 -9.53 29.09 26.25
CA GLU A 227 -10.19 30.40 26.31
C GLU A 227 -9.21 31.55 26.61
N SER A 228 -8.07 31.25 27.21
CA SER A 228 -7.06 32.25 27.59
C SER A 228 -6.20 32.76 26.43
N TYR A 229 -6.31 32.14 25.26
CA TYR A 229 -5.53 32.48 24.08
C TYR A 229 -6.21 33.59 23.29
N THR A 230 -5.40 34.52 22.78
CA THR A 230 -5.88 35.71 22.05
C THR A 230 -6.66 35.37 20.78
N ASP A 231 -6.33 34.26 20.11
CA ASP A 231 -6.98 33.78 18.88
C ASP A 231 -8.16 32.82 19.13
N TYR A 232 -8.61 32.65 20.38
CA TYR A 232 -9.67 31.69 20.73
C TYR A 232 -10.95 31.83 19.88
N LYS A 233 -11.39 33.07 19.62
CA LYS A 233 -12.58 33.34 18.79
C LYS A 233 -12.41 32.88 17.33
N GLN A 234 -11.21 32.99 16.79
CA GLN A 234 -10.88 32.49 15.45
C GLN A 234 -10.80 30.97 15.46
N ALA A 235 -10.16 30.41 16.47
CA ALA A 235 -10.01 28.97 16.67
C ALA A 235 -11.38 28.26 16.81
N LEU A 236 -12.39 28.90 17.42
CA LEU A 236 -13.75 28.34 17.46
C LEU A 236 -14.34 28.06 16.07
N LYS A 237 -14.01 28.88 15.06
CA LYS A 237 -14.46 28.64 13.68
C LYS A 237 -13.82 27.38 13.07
N GLU A 238 -12.61 27.02 13.49
CA GLU A 238 -11.93 25.78 13.08
C GLU A 238 -12.64 24.53 13.60
N LYS A 239 -13.36 24.59 14.73
CA LYS A 239 -14.20 23.46 15.19
C LYS A 239 -15.43 23.25 14.32
N GLU A 240 -15.86 24.29 13.62
CA GLU A 240 -17.01 24.24 12.71
C GLU A 240 -16.64 23.85 11.29
N CYS A 241 -15.35 23.73 10.98
CA CYS A 241 -14.90 23.35 9.64
C CYS A 241 -15.24 21.88 9.33
N PHE A 242 -15.35 21.59 8.03
CA PHE A 242 -15.67 20.24 7.54
C PHE A 242 -14.68 19.20 8.06
N THR A 243 -13.38 19.51 8.03
CA THR A 243 -12.29 18.65 8.52
C THR A 243 -12.52 18.20 9.95
N TYR A 244 -12.79 19.15 10.86
CA TYR A 244 -13.01 18.85 12.27
C TYR A 244 -14.29 18.03 12.48
N LYS A 245 -15.39 18.41 11.82
CA LYS A 245 -16.68 17.70 11.87
C LYS A 245 -16.56 16.25 11.39
N LEU A 246 -15.81 16.03 10.31
CA LEU A 246 -15.59 14.71 9.72
C LEU A 246 -14.86 13.77 10.69
N GLY A 247 -13.74 14.22 11.28
CA GLY A 247 -13.02 13.39 12.25
C GLY A 247 -13.77 13.23 13.57
N LYS A 248 -14.57 14.23 13.99
CA LYS A 248 -15.45 14.11 15.16
C LYS A 248 -16.50 13.03 14.94
N ALA A 249 -17.12 12.99 13.77
CA ALA A 249 -18.10 11.96 13.42
C ALA A 249 -17.49 10.55 13.46
N LEU A 250 -16.24 10.38 12.99
CA LEU A 250 -15.51 9.11 13.10
C LEU A 250 -15.28 8.70 14.56
N ILE A 251 -14.83 9.63 15.42
CA ILE A 251 -14.62 9.36 16.85
C ILE A 251 -15.94 8.92 17.51
N THR A 252 -17.03 9.64 17.24
CA THR A 252 -18.35 9.32 17.79
C THR A 252 -18.86 7.97 17.31
N ALA A 253 -18.69 7.64 16.03
CA ALA A 253 -19.05 6.32 15.50
C ALA A 253 -18.28 5.19 16.20
N ASN A 254 -17.00 5.42 16.52
CA ASN A 254 -16.15 4.44 17.19
C ASN A 254 -16.41 4.34 18.71
N SER A 255 -17.03 5.34 19.36
CA SER A 255 -17.32 5.31 20.81
C SER A 255 -18.66 4.66 21.16
N VAL A 256 -19.61 4.59 20.22
CA VAL A 256 -20.98 4.10 20.46
C VAL A 256 -21.10 2.57 20.41
N ARG A 257 -20.12 1.85 19.84
CA ARG A 257 -20.15 0.37 19.71
C ARG A 257 -18.96 -0.29 20.40
N GLY A 258 -19.01 -0.33 21.73
CA GLY A 258 -18.07 -1.00 22.64
C GLY A 258 -17.00 -1.87 22.00
N GLY A 259 -15.80 -1.32 21.84
CA GLY A 259 -14.51 -2.01 21.86
C GLY A 259 -14.21 -3.15 20.85
N GLY A 260 -15.12 -3.53 19.96
CA GLY A 260 -14.93 -4.66 19.06
C GLY A 260 -15.20 -4.28 17.61
N GLU A 261 -14.25 -4.63 16.74
CA GLU A 261 -14.32 -4.60 15.29
C GLU A 261 -13.95 -3.28 14.58
N SER A 262 -12.68 -3.23 14.20
CA SER A 262 -12.06 -2.42 13.13
C SER A 262 -12.75 -2.54 11.75
N LEU A 263 -13.86 -3.27 11.63
CA LEU A 263 -14.47 -3.67 10.36
C LEU A 263 -15.58 -2.73 9.84
N LEU A 264 -16.01 -1.73 10.62
CA LEU A 264 -17.12 -0.83 10.25
C LEU A 264 -16.69 0.56 9.75
N ILE A 265 -15.39 0.78 9.60
CA ILE A 265 -14.82 1.95 8.92
C ILE A 265 -15.45 2.04 7.51
N LEU A 266 -15.38 0.98 6.72
CA LEU A 266 -15.82 0.95 5.30
C LEU A 266 -17.26 1.44 5.03
N PRO A 267 -18.31 0.98 5.74
CA PRO A 267 -19.68 1.45 5.49
C PRO A 267 -19.91 2.93 5.89
N PHE A 268 -19.18 3.47 6.85
CA PHE A 268 -19.21 4.90 7.16
C PHE A 268 -18.61 5.74 6.02
N PHE A 269 -17.49 5.29 5.45
CA PHE A 269 -16.84 5.99 4.32
C PHE A 269 -17.69 6.03 3.06
N LYS A 270 -18.41 4.94 2.74
CA LYS A 270 -19.29 4.89 1.56
C LYS A 270 -20.46 5.90 1.64
N LYS A 271 -20.84 6.33 2.85
CA LYS A 271 -21.96 7.26 3.10
C LYS A 271 -21.53 8.72 3.26
N CYS A 272 -20.26 8.98 3.59
CA CYS A 272 -19.75 10.33 3.83
C CYS A 272 -19.00 10.94 2.63
N VAL A 273 -18.62 10.13 1.63
CA VAL A 273 -17.86 10.59 0.45
C VAL A 273 -18.63 10.44 -0.87
N SER A 274 -19.86 9.92 -0.82
CA SER A 274 -20.87 10.01 -1.90
C SER A 274 -21.65 11.32 -1.78
#